data_AF-A0A0W8FT34-F1
#
_entry.id   AF-A0A0W8FT34-F1
#
_cell.length_a   1.000
_cell.length_b   1.000
_cell.length_c   1.000
_cell.angle_alpha   90.00
_cell.angle_beta   90.00
_cell.angle_gamma   90.00
#
_symmetry.space_group_name_H-M   'P 1'
#
loop_
_entity.id
_entity.type
_entity.pdbx_description
1 polymer ?
#
loop_
_entity_poly.entity_id
_entity_poly.type
_entity_poly.pdbx_seq_one_letter_code
_entity_poly.pdbx_strand_id
1 'polypeptide(L)'
;MNIIWENLAEIRSLYVDENYRSRGIGRELVEACISEAITLGLFKVFTLTYKKDFFLKLGFKEIDRNMLPEKIWADCFRCSKYPDYCDETAMIIEL
;
A
#
# COMPACT_ATOMS: atom_id res chain seq x y z
N MET A 1 -6.03 0.51 -7.75
CA MET A 1 -6.36 0.37 -6.31
C MET A 1 -7.28 -0.83 -6.15
N ASN A 2 -7.09 -1.64 -5.11
CA ASN A 2 -8.02 -2.73 -4.77
C ASN A 2 -8.85 -2.31 -3.55
N ILE A 3 -10.18 -2.50 -3.64
CA ILE A 3 -11.11 -2.19 -2.55
C ILE A 3 -11.29 -3.45 -1.70
N ILE A 4 -11.04 -3.34 -0.39
CA ILE A 4 -11.16 -4.44 0.55
C ILE A 4 -12.25 -4.06 1.55
N TRP A 5 -13.23 -4.94 1.73
CA TRP A 5 -14.41 -4.67 2.55
C TRP A 5 -14.02 -4.24 3.99
N GLU A 6 -14.82 -3.35 4.60
CA GLU A 6 -14.55 -2.57 5.84
C GLU A 6 -13.56 -1.40 5.72
N ASN A 7 -13.85 -0.43 4.84
CA ASN A 7 -13.23 0.90 4.90
C ASN A 7 -11.70 0.91 4.64
N LEU A 8 -11.18 -0.07 3.89
CA LEU A 8 -9.75 -0.27 3.66
C LEU A 8 -9.45 -0.44 2.16
N ALA A 9 -8.46 0.30 1.65
CA ALA A 9 -8.00 0.20 0.28
C ALA A 9 -6.52 -0.18 0.20
N GLU A 10 -6.13 -0.90 -0.86
CA GLU A 10 -4.74 -1.25 -1.13
C GLU A 10 -4.19 -0.50 -2.35
N ILE A 11 -3.07 0.21 -2.17
CA ILE A 11 -2.25 0.71 -3.29
C ILE A 11 -1.35 -0.43 -3.76
N ARG A 12 -1.47 -0.79 -5.04
CA ARG A 12 -0.74 -1.89 -5.68
C ARG A 12 -0.14 -1.47 -6.99
N SER A 13 0.89 -2.22 -7.41
CA SER A 13 1.53 -2.07 -8.72
C SER A 13 2.00 -0.63 -9.01
N LEU A 14 2.38 0.10 -7.95
CA LEU A 14 2.93 1.45 -8.07
C LEU A 14 4.34 1.36 -8.65
N TYR A 15 4.54 1.96 -9.82
CA TYR A 15 5.82 1.97 -10.51
C TYR A 15 6.06 3.31 -11.19
N VAL A 16 7.31 3.78 -11.11
CA VAL A 16 7.80 4.92 -11.88
C VAL A 16 9.10 4.48 -12.57
N ASP A 17 9.14 4.64 -13.89
CA ASP A 17 10.31 4.37 -14.71
C ASP A 17 11.53 5.15 -14.19
N GLU A 18 12.71 4.52 -14.22
CA GLU A 18 13.90 5.05 -13.55
C GLU A 18 14.29 6.43 -14.07
N ASN A 19 14.08 6.69 -15.36
CA ASN A 19 14.41 7.96 -16.01
C ASN A 19 13.52 9.12 -15.52
N TYR A 20 12.41 8.80 -14.85
CA TYR A 20 11.39 9.74 -14.39
C TYR A 20 11.28 9.81 -12.86
N ARG A 21 12.09 9.04 -12.11
CA ARG A 21 12.13 9.09 -10.65
C ARG A 21 12.68 10.43 -10.14
N SER A 22 12.44 10.72 -8.85
CA SER A 22 12.86 11.96 -8.17
C SER A 22 12.27 13.26 -8.72
N ARG A 23 11.19 13.17 -9.51
CA ARG A 23 10.44 14.32 -10.05
C ARG A 23 9.08 14.57 -9.38
N GLY A 24 8.77 13.87 -8.29
CA GLY A 24 7.47 13.96 -7.61
C GLY A 24 6.38 13.02 -8.13
N ILE A 25 6.55 12.40 -9.31
CA ILE A 25 5.54 11.53 -9.95
C ILE A 25 5.02 10.42 -9.01
N GLY A 26 5.92 9.75 -8.27
CA GLY A 26 5.50 8.70 -7.35
C GLY A 26 4.56 9.22 -6.25
N ARG A 27 4.81 10.43 -5.75
CA ARG A 27 3.95 11.10 -4.78
C ARG A 27 2.60 11.42 -5.42
N GLU A 28 2.59 12.01 -6.61
CA GLU A 28 1.35 12.36 -7.33
C GLU A 28 0.47 11.12 -7.57
N LEU A 29 1.07 9.98 -7.93
CA LEU A 29 0.35 8.72 -8.09
C LEU A 29 -0.29 8.24 -6.77
N VAL A 30 0.44 8.33 -5.65
CA VAL A 30 -0.09 7.93 -4.33
C VAL A 30 -1.20 8.90 -3.88
N GLU A 31 -1.01 10.20 -4.07
CA GLU A 31 -2.01 11.23 -3.74
C GLU A 31 -3.29 11.06 -4.57
N ALA A 32 -3.17 10.65 -5.84
CA ALA A 32 -4.32 10.32 -6.68
C ALA A 32 -5.08 9.09 -6.14
N CYS A 33 -4.38 8.03 -5.72
CA CYS A 33 -5.02 6.88 -5.10
C CYS A 33 -5.71 7.23 -3.77
N ILE A 34 -5.07 8.07 -2.94
CA ILE A 34 -5.67 8.56 -1.68
C ILE A 34 -6.93 9.37 -1.97
N SER A 35 -6.87 10.28 -2.95
CA SER A 35 -8.04 11.08 -3.36
C SER A 35 -9.19 10.19 -3.83
N GLU A 36 -8.88 9.17 -4.64
CA GLU A 36 -9.88 8.17 -5.07
C GLU A 36 -10.46 7.40 -3.85
N ALA A 37 -9.64 6.99 -2.88
CA ALA A 37 -10.09 6.31 -1.68
C ALA A 37 -11.07 7.17 -0.87
N ILE A 38 -10.77 8.47 -0.69
CA ILE A 38 -11.66 9.43 -0.03
C ILE A 38 -12.99 9.55 -0.77
N THR A 39 -12.96 9.66 -2.10
CA THR A 39 -14.20 9.76 -2.91
C THR A 39 -15.07 8.50 -2.82
N LEU A 40 -14.46 7.35 -2.52
CA LEU A 40 -15.14 6.07 -2.32
C LEU A 40 -15.56 5.84 -0.85
N GLY A 41 -15.28 6.79 0.06
CA GLY A 41 -15.59 6.66 1.49
C GLY A 41 -14.69 5.65 2.22
N LEU A 42 -13.46 5.46 1.74
CA LEU A 42 -12.45 4.58 2.33
C LEU A 42 -11.44 5.45 3.10
N PHE A 43 -11.43 5.34 4.43
CA PHE A 43 -10.62 6.16 5.35
C PHE A 43 -9.33 5.48 5.80
N LYS A 44 -9.02 4.28 5.30
CA LYS A 44 -7.76 3.59 5.53
C LYS A 44 -7.17 3.12 4.22
N VAL A 45 -5.89 3.38 4.00
CA VAL A 45 -5.16 2.93 2.81
C VAL A 45 -3.87 2.26 3.25
N PHE A 46 -3.61 1.06 2.75
CA PHE A 46 -2.37 0.33 3.02
C PHE A 46 -1.65 -0.07 1.74
N THR A 47 -0.40 -0.51 1.89
CA THR A 47 0.41 -1.12 0.83
C THR A 47 1.42 -2.09 1.44
N LEU A 48 1.77 -3.13 0.70
CA LEU A 48 2.93 -3.98 0.95
C LEU A 48 4.07 -3.50 0.04
N THR A 49 5.23 -3.19 0.61
CA THR A 49 6.28 -2.51 -0.16
C THR A 49 7.70 -2.80 0.33
N TYR A 50 8.64 -2.76 -0.62
CA TYR A 50 10.08 -2.70 -0.36
C TYR A 50 10.62 -1.28 -0.15
N LYS A 51 9.78 -0.25 -0.36
CA LYS A 51 10.18 1.16 -0.33
C LYS A 51 9.56 1.89 0.86
N LYS A 52 9.70 1.34 2.07
CA LYS A 52 9.20 1.91 3.33
C LYS A 52 9.48 3.41 3.47
N ASP A 53 10.71 3.85 3.25
CA ASP A 53 11.10 5.26 3.42
C ASP A 53 10.39 6.23 2.47
N PHE A 54 9.96 5.75 1.30
CA PHE A 54 9.16 6.55 0.38
C PHE A 54 7.75 6.81 0.97
N PHE A 55 7.10 5.77 1.50
CA PHE A 55 5.76 5.89 2.10
C PHE A 55 5.78 6.61 3.44
N LEU A 56 6.83 6.46 4.26
CA LEU A 56 7.01 7.25 5.49
C LEU A 56 6.98 8.75 5.22
N LYS A 57 7.62 9.22 4.14
CA LYS A 57 7.60 10.63 3.72
C LYS A 57 6.24 11.13 3.24
N LEU A 58 5.32 10.22 2.93
CA LEU A 58 3.94 10.52 2.53
C LEU A 58 2.95 10.42 3.71
N GLY A 59 3.44 10.17 4.93
CA GLY A 59 2.61 10.11 6.14
C GLY A 59 2.07 8.72 6.48
N PHE A 60 2.44 7.69 5.72
CA PHE A 60 2.16 6.31 6.11
C PHE A 60 2.98 5.91 7.33
N LYS A 61 2.44 5.00 8.12
CA LYS A 61 3.08 4.37 9.27
C LYS A 61 3.26 2.90 8.99
N GLU A 62 4.36 2.34 9.47
CA GLU A 62 4.56 0.90 9.47
C GLU A 62 3.65 0.25 10.50
N ILE A 63 3.09 -0.91 10.13
CA ILE A 63 2.31 -1.78 11.03
C ILE A 63 2.78 -3.22 10.88
N ASP A 64 2.49 -4.04 11.89
CA ASP A 64 2.64 -5.49 11.75
C ASP A 64 1.67 -6.00 10.68
N ARG A 65 2.17 -6.82 9.74
CA ARG A 65 1.36 -7.42 8.67
C ARG A 65 0.16 -8.20 9.21
N ASN A 66 0.27 -8.77 10.41
CA ASN A 66 -0.79 -9.52 11.07
C ASN A 66 -1.96 -8.63 11.55
N MET A 67 -1.79 -7.31 11.56
CA MET A 67 -2.89 -6.36 11.82
C MET A 67 -3.79 -6.14 10.61
N LEU A 68 -3.37 -6.58 9.42
CA LEU A 68 -4.17 -6.50 8.20
C LEU A 68 -5.22 -7.63 8.18
N PRO A 69 -6.47 -7.36 7.75
CA PRO A 69 -7.50 -8.38 7.58
C PRO A 69 -7.04 -9.60 6.75
N GLU A 70 -7.39 -10.81 7.19
CA GLU A 70 -7.01 -12.07 6.51
C GLU A 70 -7.42 -12.12 5.03
N LYS A 71 -8.50 -11.41 4.65
CA LYS A 71 -8.96 -11.31 3.25
C LYS A 71 -7.90 -10.72 2.31
N ILE A 72 -6.95 -9.95 2.83
CA ILE A 72 -5.82 -9.40 2.07
C ILE A 72 -4.85 -10.51 1.64
N TRP A 73 -4.82 -11.62 2.37
CA TRP A 73 -3.84 -12.69 2.17
C TRP A 73 -4.22 -13.64 1.03
N ALA A 74 -5.32 -13.40 0.31
CA ALA A 74 -5.73 -14.21 -0.84
C ALA A 74 -4.59 -14.40 -1.86
N ASP A 75 -3.80 -13.34 -2.11
CA ASP A 75 -2.64 -13.40 -2.97
C ASP A 75 -1.41 -14.01 -2.27
N CYS A 76 -1.29 -13.82 -0.95
CA CYS A 76 -0.22 -14.37 -0.13
C CYS A 76 -0.27 -15.91 -0.09
N PHE A 77 -1.44 -16.53 -0.08
CA PHE A 77 -1.56 -18.00 -0.06
C PHE A 77 -0.95 -18.69 -1.29
N ARG A 78 -0.77 -17.95 -2.40
CA ARG A 78 -0.11 -18.44 -3.62
C ARG A 78 1.35 -17.99 -3.72
N CYS A 79 1.82 -17.19 -2.78
CA CYS A 79 3.17 -16.64 -2.77
C CYS A 79 4.15 -17.66 -2.20
N SER A 80 5.25 -17.91 -2.93
CA SER A 80 6.32 -18.82 -2.48
C SER A 80 7.05 -18.34 -1.22
N LYS A 81 6.92 -17.05 -0.88
CA LYS A 81 7.52 -16.44 0.30
C LYS A 81 6.63 -16.52 1.54
N TYR A 82 5.36 -16.89 1.40
CA TYR A 82 4.43 -16.97 2.53
C TYR A 82 4.65 -18.28 3.33
N PRO A 83 4.50 -18.28 4.67
CA PRO A 83 4.25 -17.12 5.54
C PRO A 83 5.53 -16.39 5.98
N ASP A 84 6.66 -17.09 6.05
CA ASP A 84 7.83 -16.71 6.86
C ASP A 84 8.92 -15.93 6.12
N TYR A 85 8.92 -15.93 4.78
CA TYR A 85 9.98 -15.33 3.95
C TYR A 85 9.52 -14.06 3.22
N CYS A 86 8.39 -13.48 3.63
CA CYS A 86 7.90 -12.24 3.07
C CYS A 86 8.80 -11.08 3.50
N ASP A 87 9.34 -10.38 2.51
CA ASP A 87 10.30 -9.29 2.65
C ASP A 87 9.67 -7.90 2.43
N GLU A 88 8.35 -7.84 2.29
CA GLU A 88 7.59 -6.60 2.14
C GLU A 88 7.17 -6.04 3.51
N THR A 89 7.25 -4.72 3.66
CA THR A 89 6.75 -4.01 4.83
C THR A 89 5.32 -3.56 4.60
N ALA A 90 4.44 -3.80 5.58
CA ALA A 90 3.09 -3.26 5.59
C ALA A 90 3.09 -1.80 6.07
N MET A 91 2.62 -0.90 5.20
CA MET A 91 2.51 0.53 5.48
C MET A 91 1.05 0.93 5.39
N ILE A 92 0.54 1.72 6.35
CA ILE A 92 -0.85 2.19 6.39
C ILE A 92 -0.93 3.70 6.67
N ILE A 93 -1.94 4.36 6.09
CA ILE A 93 -2.34 5.72 6.44
C ILE A 93 -3.84 5.73 6.77
N GLU A 94 -4.21 6.49 7.80
CA GLU A 94 -5.60 6.83 8.10
C GLU A 94 -5.85 8.25 7.60
N LEU A 95 -6.95 8.44 6.86
CA LEU A 95 -7.27 9.66 6.10
C LEU A 95 -8.21 10.60 6.87
#